data_AF-A0A4W4EQ56-F1
#
_entry.id   AF-A0A4W4EQ56-F1
#
_cell.length_a   1.000
_cell.length_b   1.000
_cell.length_c   1.000
_cell.angle_alpha   90.00
_cell.angle_beta   90.00
_cell.angle_gamma   90.00
#
_symmetry.space_group_name_H-M   'P 1'
#
loop_
_entity.id
_entity.type
_entity.pdbx_description
1 polymer ?
#
loop_
_entity_poly.entity_id
_entity_poly.type
_entity_poly.pdbx_seq_one_letter_code
_entity_poly.pdbx_strand_id
1 'polypeptide(L)'
;MAPWIPDRLSFTPPPRLFHRTITMLGISVIIAVCVCVVAQDPEEPVSYTCTDGYEYDPVRQACKDIDECVIVTDACKGGMQCYNHFGGYLCLPPNAQIYVSSGDDQSQQSEEQNSPNPPVRQYFVFDSCNDVVQYECTMGRHTCSQDQICYNTRGSFLCHCQPGYQKSSDRCVDRDECLLSHYCMHRCVNTPGSYYCECNSGYQLASNNHSCVDVNECQVSQPCQHQCYNLMGSFICQCNQGYELAPDSVSCVDIDECAFSTYMCQYACINSPGEYSCTCPEGYQLHGTRMCQDINECETGHECREEEMCWNYFGGYRCYPLNPCQEPYTRTSENRCVCQSTSVCRGLPQSVVYKYMSIHSERAIPADIFQIQATNIYPNTHNTFRIRAGNEGGEFFLRRSSNVSAMLVLIKSLVGPLELIVDLEMITYHTVTNYRTSSLLRLTIVVGPYTF
;
A
#
# COMPACT_ATOMS: atom_id res chain seq x y z
N MET A 1 68.69 9.85 30.99
CA MET A 1 68.26 10.76 32.08
C MET A 1 67.18 11.67 31.52
N ALA A 2 66.14 11.97 32.30
CA ALA A 2 65.10 12.96 31.93
C ALA A 2 65.54 14.37 32.38
N PRO A 3 64.87 15.47 31.98
CA PRO A 3 63.46 15.74 32.34
C PRO A 3 62.55 16.32 31.23
N TRP A 4 61.24 15.99 31.31
CA TRP A 4 60.04 16.83 31.03
C TRP A 4 59.82 17.42 29.60
N ILE A 5 58.60 17.69 29.05
CA ILE A 5 57.16 17.36 29.22
C ILE A 5 56.35 18.57 28.67
N PRO A 6 55.20 18.46 27.95
CA PRO A 6 54.68 17.34 27.16
C PRO A 6 54.01 17.76 25.80
N ASP A 7 53.23 16.82 25.25
CA ASP A 7 52.35 16.76 24.08
C ASP A 7 51.46 17.94 23.61
N ARG A 8 51.13 17.82 22.31
CA ARG A 8 49.83 18.00 21.62
C ARG A 8 48.67 18.71 22.35
N LEU A 9 48.19 19.81 21.75
CA LEU A 9 46.77 20.24 21.74
C LEU A 9 46.53 20.89 20.36
N SER A 10 45.66 20.39 19.47
CA SER A 10 44.19 20.19 19.49
C SER A 10 43.42 21.39 18.93
N PHE A 11 42.73 21.21 17.79
CA PHE A 11 41.73 22.18 17.32
C PHE A 11 40.49 22.11 18.22
N THR A 12 40.15 23.22 18.88
CA THR A 12 38.87 23.41 19.58
C THR A 12 37.95 24.31 18.76
N PRO A 13 36.72 23.89 18.42
CA PRO A 13 35.76 24.76 17.73
C PRO A 13 35.19 25.83 18.68
N PRO A 14 34.69 26.96 18.16
CA PRO A 14 33.88 27.90 18.93
C PRO A 14 32.58 27.23 19.43
N PRO A 15 31.97 27.74 20.51
CA PRO A 15 30.88 27.05 21.20
C PRO A 15 29.57 27.05 20.40
N ARG A 16 28.94 25.86 20.28
CA ARG A 16 27.55 25.76 19.84
C ARG A 16 26.61 26.27 20.94
N LEU A 17 25.84 27.31 20.65
CA LEU A 17 24.68 27.68 21.48
C LEU A 17 23.61 26.59 21.34
N PHE A 18 23.43 25.81 22.40
CA PHE A 18 22.42 24.75 22.46
C PHE A 18 21.00 25.33 22.57
N HIS A 19 20.08 24.82 21.75
CA HIS A 19 18.66 24.80 22.12
C HIS A 19 18.50 24.12 23.49
N ARG A 20 17.65 24.70 24.35
CA ARG A 20 17.17 24.08 25.59
C ARG A 20 15.68 23.79 25.48
N THR A 21 15.31 22.52 25.54
CA THR A 21 13.92 22.07 25.63
C THR A 21 13.55 21.66 27.06
N ILE A 22 12.50 22.29 27.58
CA ILE A 22 11.38 21.70 28.36
C ILE A 22 11.70 20.86 29.62
N THR A 23 11.15 21.29 30.77
CA THR A 23 10.42 20.45 31.75
C THR A 23 9.55 21.40 32.59
N MET A 24 8.22 21.41 32.44
CA MET A 24 7.21 20.53 33.07
C MET A 24 7.02 20.72 34.58
N LEU A 25 5.93 21.40 34.97
CA LEU A 25 5.16 21.21 36.23
C LEU A 25 3.86 22.03 36.20
N GLY A 26 2.72 21.44 36.60
CA GLY A 26 1.43 22.14 36.76
C GLY A 26 0.27 21.51 35.98
N ILE A 27 -0.76 21.04 36.69
CA ILE A 27 -1.94 20.32 36.13
C ILE A 27 -3.19 21.18 36.26
N SER A 28 -4.02 21.28 35.22
CA SER A 28 -5.50 21.15 35.29
C SER A 28 -6.16 21.15 33.91
N VAL A 29 -7.32 20.49 33.81
CA VAL A 29 -8.11 20.28 32.59
C VAL A 29 -9.40 21.10 32.68
N ILE A 30 -9.88 21.63 31.54
CA ILE A 30 -11.31 21.80 31.23
C ILE A 30 -11.50 21.78 29.69
N ILE A 31 -12.70 21.43 29.23
CA ILE A 31 -13.05 21.07 27.84
C ILE A 31 -14.03 22.12 27.29
N ALA A 32 -13.97 22.47 25.98
CA ALA A 32 -15.12 22.56 25.05
C ALA A 32 -14.93 23.48 23.80
N VAL A 33 -15.27 22.91 22.64
CA VAL A 33 -15.97 23.53 21.48
C VAL A 33 -15.37 24.73 20.73
N CYS A 34 -14.74 24.39 19.60
CA CYS A 34 -14.83 24.99 18.25
C CYS A 34 -15.77 26.20 17.99
N VAL A 35 -15.27 27.21 17.27
CA VAL A 35 -15.85 27.79 16.03
C VAL A 35 -14.70 28.39 15.20
N CYS A 36 -14.74 28.30 13.87
CA CYS A 36 -13.77 28.94 12.97
C CYS A 36 -14.04 30.44 12.82
N VAL A 37 -12.97 31.25 12.82
CA VAL A 37 -12.97 32.62 12.28
C VAL A 37 -11.74 32.76 11.38
N VAL A 38 -11.91 33.39 10.22
CA VAL A 38 -10.83 33.58 9.24
C VAL A 38 -9.77 34.53 9.79
N ALA A 39 -8.53 34.06 9.82
CA ALA A 39 -7.34 34.90 9.79
C ALA A 39 -6.56 34.51 8.53
N GLN A 40 -6.04 35.51 7.81
CA GLN A 40 -5.09 35.25 6.74
C GLN A 40 -3.78 34.76 7.36
N ASP A 41 -3.09 33.82 6.70
CA ASP A 41 -1.75 33.44 7.11
C ASP A 41 -0.84 34.68 7.15
N PRO A 42 -0.01 34.84 8.19
CA PRO A 42 1.03 35.87 8.18
C PRO A 42 2.01 35.52 7.05
N GLU A 43 2.39 36.53 6.26
CA GLU A 43 3.35 36.38 5.17
C GLU A 43 4.61 35.65 5.67
N GLU A 44 5.03 34.59 4.98
CA GLU A 44 6.26 33.89 5.33
C GLU A 44 7.43 34.90 5.31
N PRO A 45 8.30 34.92 6.34
CA PRO A 45 9.40 35.86 6.38
C PRO A 45 10.39 35.51 5.28
N VAL A 46 10.31 36.25 4.17
CA VAL A 46 11.19 36.13 3.00
C VAL A 46 12.63 36.04 3.50
N SER A 47 13.27 34.89 3.28
CA SER A 47 14.60 34.63 3.81
C SER A 47 15.64 35.38 2.96
N TYR A 48 15.89 36.63 3.33
CA TYR A 48 16.95 37.47 2.77
C TYR A 48 18.33 36.89 3.12
N THR A 49 18.74 35.84 2.41
CA THR A 49 20.07 35.26 2.47
C THR A 49 21.05 36.20 1.79
N CYS A 50 21.67 37.07 2.58
CA CYS A 50 22.81 37.86 2.14
C CYS A 50 23.99 36.94 1.76
N THR A 51 24.79 37.38 0.79
CA THR A 51 26.06 36.72 0.44
C THR A 51 27.06 36.80 1.59
N ASP A 52 28.00 35.87 1.65
CA ASP A 52 29.08 35.88 2.65
C ASP A 52 29.78 37.25 2.70
N GLY A 53 30.08 37.72 3.92
CA GLY A 53 30.58 39.09 4.17
C GLY A 53 29.49 40.17 4.36
N TYR A 54 28.21 39.82 4.27
CA TYR A 54 27.09 40.77 4.46
C TYR A 54 26.07 40.30 5.51
N GLU A 55 25.62 41.23 6.37
CA GLU A 55 24.53 41.04 7.32
C GLU A 55 23.23 41.67 6.79
N TYR A 56 22.07 41.11 7.12
CA TYR A 56 20.79 41.72 6.76
C TYR A 56 20.46 42.87 7.73
N ASP A 57 20.33 44.10 7.22
CA ASP A 57 19.85 45.26 7.98
C ASP A 57 18.32 45.32 7.89
N PRO A 58 17.57 44.96 8.96
CA PRO A 58 16.12 44.93 8.94
C PRO A 58 15.48 46.32 8.94
N VAL A 59 16.24 47.39 9.22
CA VAL A 59 15.76 48.79 9.16
C VAL A 59 15.85 49.34 7.73
N ARG A 60 16.81 48.83 6.93
CA ARG A 60 17.01 49.20 5.53
C ARG A 60 16.47 48.19 4.50
N GLN A 61 16.03 47.02 4.96
CA GLN A 61 15.61 45.88 4.11
C GLN A 61 16.64 45.51 3.05
N ALA A 62 17.93 45.58 3.41
CA ALA A 62 19.04 45.40 2.50
C ALA A 62 20.21 44.69 3.17
N CYS A 63 21.01 43.98 2.38
CA CYS A 63 22.28 43.43 2.84
C CYS A 63 23.30 44.56 3.02
N LYS A 64 23.77 44.69 4.26
CA LYS A 64 24.79 45.65 4.69
C LYS A 64 26.12 44.93 4.88
N ASP A 65 27.19 45.58 4.46
CA ASP A 65 28.57 45.12 4.66
C ASP A 65 28.86 44.84 6.16
N ILE A 66 29.48 43.70 6.47
CA ILE A 66 29.92 43.35 7.83
C ILE A 66 31.26 44.06 8.08
N ASP A 67 31.41 44.72 9.24
CA ASP A 67 32.70 45.28 9.64
C ASP A 67 33.52 44.25 10.43
N GLU A 68 34.24 43.36 9.74
CA GLU A 68 35.04 42.35 10.44
C GLU A 68 36.24 42.96 11.19
N CYS A 69 36.67 44.17 10.83
CA CYS A 69 37.71 44.88 11.58
C CYS A 69 37.23 45.34 12.97
N VAL A 70 35.91 45.52 13.15
CA VAL A 70 35.27 45.77 14.45
C VAL A 70 34.85 44.46 15.13
N ILE A 71 34.37 43.47 14.37
CA ILE A 71 33.76 42.24 14.91
C ILE A 71 34.80 41.15 15.26
N VAL A 72 35.93 41.09 14.55
CA VAL A 72 36.97 40.06 14.74
C VAL A 72 38.21 40.67 15.39
N THR A 73 38.35 40.49 16.71
CA THR A 73 39.57 40.85 17.45
C THR A 73 40.79 40.12 16.89
N ASP A 74 41.86 40.84 16.57
CA ASP A 74 43.04 40.35 15.85
C ASP A 74 42.74 39.67 14.49
N ALA A 75 41.77 40.22 13.73
CA ALA A 75 41.50 39.86 12.33
C ALA A 75 42.78 39.75 11.48
N CYS A 76 43.71 40.69 11.67
CA CYS A 76 44.97 40.77 10.94
C CYS A 76 46.16 40.42 11.84
N LYS A 77 46.81 39.29 11.56
CA LYS A 77 47.94 38.78 12.36
C LYS A 77 49.28 39.35 11.89
N GLY A 78 50.24 39.46 12.81
CA GLY A 78 51.61 39.89 12.50
C GLY A 78 51.82 41.41 12.45
N GLY A 79 50.95 42.21 13.09
CA GLY A 79 51.09 43.67 13.17
C GLY A 79 50.57 44.43 11.94
N MET A 80 49.73 43.79 11.14
CA MET A 80 49.01 44.41 10.02
C MET A 80 47.74 45.12 10.52
N GLN A 81 47.36 46.22 9.86
CA GLN A 81 46.11 46.93 10.09
C GLN A 81 44.99 46.32 9.23
N CYS A 82 43.78 46.31 9.79
CA CYS A 82 42.58 45.83 9.13
C CYS A 82 41.83 47.01 8.48
N TYR A 83 41.35 46.81 7.25
CA TYR A 83 40.50 47.75 6.52
C TYR A 83 39.27 47.01 6.02
N ASN A 84 38.07 47.54 6.29
CA ASN A 84 36.86 46.90 5.78
C ASN A 84 36.71 47.09 4.27
N HIS A 85 36.14 46.09 3.60
CA HIS A 85 35.83 46.14 2.19
C HIS A 85 34.53 45.38 1.91
N PHE A 86 33.92 45.65 0.75
CA PHE A 86 32.62 45.11 0.39
C PHE A 86 32.65 43.59 0.26
N GLY A 87 32.07 42.90 1.25
CA GLY A 87 32.06 41.43 1.35
C GLY A 87 33.29 40.81 2.04
N GLY A 88 34.07 41.59 2.79
CA GLY A 88 35.15 41.07 3.63
C GLY A 88 36.30 42.05 3.89
N TYR A 89 37.14 41.78 4.87
CA TYR A 89 38.25 42.64 5.29
C TYR A 89 39.58 42.42 4.54
N LEU A 90 40.39 43.49 4.46
CA LEU A 90 41.72 43.50 3.88
C LEU A 90 42.78 43.82 4.94
N CYS A 91 43.76 42.93 5.10
CA CYS A 91 44.92 43.13 5.99
C CYS A 91 46.09 43.77 5.25
N LEU A 92 46.51 44.97 5.67
CA LEU A 92 47.61 45.71 5.07
C LEU A 92 48.69 46.06 6.11
N PRO A 93 49.97 46.26 5.70
CA PRO A 93 50.99 46.80 6.60
C PRO A 93 50.60 48.19 7.12
N PRO A 94 50.99 48.58 8.36
CA PRO A 94 50.55 49.83 9.01
C PRO A 94 51.06 51.14 8.35
N ASN A 95 51.77 51.04 7.23
CA ASN A 95 52.24 52.16 6.40
C ASN A 95 51.52 52.20 5.03
N ALA A 96 50.43 51.44 4.84
CA ALA A 96 49.61 51.48 3.65
C ALA A 96 48.67 52.70 3.68
N GLN A 97 48.51 53.37 2.54
CA GLN A 97 47.49 54.40 2.34
C GLN A 97 46.59 53.97 1.19
N ILE A 98 45.30 53.81 1.49
CA ILE A 98 44.26 53.53 0.51
C ILE A 98 43.71 54.88 0.03
N TYR A 99 43.50 55.02 -1.27
CA TYR A 99 42.90 56.21 -1.87
C TYR A 99 41.59 55.87 -2.58
N VAL A 100 40.67 56.84 -2.57
CA VAL A 100 39.47 56.93 -3.42
C VAL A 100 39.35 58.40 -3.90
N SER A 101 38.17 58.96 -4.21
CA SER A 101 38.05 60.16 -5.11
C SER A 101 36.59 60.68 -5.31
N SER A 102 36.16 61.45 -6.33
CA SER A 102 36.89 62.57 -6.97
C SER A 102 36.63 62.92 -8.47
N GLY A 103 35.55 62.52 -9.18
CA GLY A 103 35.39 62.91 -10.60
C GLY A 103 34.01 62.72 -11.28
N ASP A 104 33.74 63.49 -12.34
CA ASP A 104 32.42 63.70 -12.99
C ASP A 104 32.53 64.14 -14.48
N ASP A 105 31.50 63.89 -15.29
CA ASP A 105 30.95 64.87 -16.26
C ASP A 105 29.42 64.66 -16.43
N GLN A 106 28.70 65.66 -16.93
CA GLN A 106 27.33 65.97 -16.50
C GLN A 106 26.21 65.50 -17.45
N SER A 107 25.02 65.22 -16.90
CA SER A 107 23.80 66.00 -17.25
C SER A 107 22.53 65.57 -16.49
N GLN A 108 21.60 66.52 -16.40
CA GLN A 108 20.19 66.45 -15.96
C GLN A 108 19.92 66.38 -14.43
N GLN A 109 19.17 67.39 -13.96
CA GLN A 109 18.68 67.57 -12.60
C GLN A 109 17.14 67.59 -12.61
N SER A 110 16.50 67.22 -11.49
CA SER A 110 15.25 67.86 -11.03
C SER A 110 15.02 67.59 -9.54
N GLU A 111 15.21 68.63 -8.71
CA GLU A 111 14.52 68.97 -7.45
C GLU A 111 14.18 67.82 -6.45
N GLU A 112 14.90 67.74 -5.32
CA GLU A 112 14.50 68.26 -3.99
C GLU A 112 13.44 67.40 -3.24
N GLN A 113 13.49 67.13 -1.92
CA GLN A 113 14.18 67.80 -0.79
C GLN A 113 14.36 66.81 0.42
N ASN A 114 15.14 67.22 1.44
CA ASN A 114 15.25 66.68 2.83
C ASN A 114 16.21 65.51 3.20
N SER A 115 17.17 65.87 4.07
CA SER A 115 17.90 65.02 5.05
C SER A 115 19.00 64.05 4.54
N PRO A 116 19.97 63.68 5.41
CA PRO A 116 21.36 64.04 5.10
C PRO A 116 22.29 62.89 4.68
N ASN A 117 23.39 63.27 4.03
CA ASN A 117 24.46 62.43 3.46
C ASN A 117 24.01 61.54 2.28
N PRO A 118 24.00 62.06 1.03
CA PRO A 118 24.05 61.20 -0.14
C PRO A 118 25.39 60.44 -0.20
N PRO A 119 25.43 59.21 -0.76
CA PRO A 119 26.68 58.49 -0.97
C PRO A 119 27.52 59.18 -2.06
N VAL A 120 28.74 59.58 -1.71
CA VAL A 120 29.67 60.24 -2.63
C VAL A 120 30.18 59.23 -3.67
N ARG A 121 29.94 59.49 -4.97
CA ARG A 121 30.57 58.74 -6.08
C ARG A 121 32.06 59.07 -6.17
N GLN A 122 32.89 58.07 -6.51
CA GLN A 122 34.35 58.20 -6.45
C GLN A 122 35.05 57.69 -7.74
N TYR A 123 35.76 58.57 -8.47
CA TYR A 123 36.58 58.26 -9.66
C TYR A 123 37.91 59.07 -9.63
N PHE A 124 39.06 58.43 -9.86
CA PHE A 124 40.36 58.90 -9.34
C PHE A 124 40.93 60.22 -9.90
N VAL A 125 41.11 61.19 -9.00
CA VAL A 125 41.95 62.40 -9.17
C VAL A 125 43.06 62.37 -8.11
N PHE A 126 44.31 62.49 -8.55
CA PHE A 126 45.51 62.52 -7.71
C PHE A 126 46.10 63.93 -7.68
N ASP A 127 46.66 64.33 -6.54
CA ASP A 127 47.57 65.48 -6.42
C ASP A 127 48.74 65.14 -5.49
N SER A 128 49.86 65.85 -5.64
CA SER A 128 51.16 65.65 -5.01
C SER A 128 51.95 64.41 -5.46
N CYS A 129 52.99 64.64 -6.27
CA CYS A 129 53.95 63.61 -6.68
C CYS A 129 55.11 63.48 -5.68
N ASN A 130 55.25 62.32 -5.00
CA ASN A 130 56.57 61.68 -4.77
C ASN A 130 56.59 60.33 -4.01
N ASP A 131 55.44 59.70 -3.70
CA ASP A 131 55.46 58.26 -3.42
C ASP A 131 55.36 57.48 -4.74
N VAL A 132 56.42 56.78 -5.11
CA VAL A 132 56.40 55.90 -6.30
C VAL A 132 55.70 54.59 -5.91
N VAL A 133 54.37 54.66 -5.77
CA VAL A 133 53.52 53.52 -6.11
C VAL A 133 53.78 53.26 -7.57
N GLN A 134 54.67 52.32 -7.81
CA GLN A 134 55.08 51.99 -9.15
C GLN A 134 53.87 51.38 -9.85
N TYR A 135 53.59 51.86 -11.05
CA TYR A 135 52.40 51.48 -11.80
C TYR A 135 52.71 50.23 -12.66
N GLU A 136 53.41 49.21 -12.12
CA GLU A 136 53.90 48.10 -12.95
C GLU A 136 52.75 47.41 -13.71
N CYS A 137 51.60 47.19 -13.05
CA CYS A 137 50.46 46.50 -13.66
C CYS A 137 49.82 47.29 -14.82
N THR A 138 49.81 48.63 -14.78
CA THR A 138 49.21 49.48 -15.85
C THR A 138 50.24 49.99 -16.86
N MET A 139 51.54 49.98 -16.53
CA MET A 139 52.64 50.27 -17.44
C MET A 139 53.25 49.00 -18.09
N GLY A 140 52.68 47.82 -17.84
CA GLY A 140 53.17 46.54 -18.37
C GLY A 140 54.58 46.14 -17.88
N ARG A 141 55.00 46.63 -16.71
CA ARG A 141 56.35 46.44 -16.14
C ARG A 141 56.42 45.35 -15.06
N HIS A 142 55.51 44.37 -15.15
CA HIS A 142 55.38 43.25 -14.22
C HIS A 142 55.87 41.93 -14.85
N THR A 143 56.22 40.95 -14.01
CA THR A 143 56.64 39.59 -14.44
C THR A 143 55.52 38.55 -14.29
N CYS A 144 54.27 38.96 -14.06
CA CYS A 144 53.13 38.05 -13.98
C CYS A 144 52.89 37.30 -15.29
N SER A 145 52.46 36.02 -15.20
CA SER A 145 51.99 35.26 -16.38
C SER A 145 50.73 35.89 -16.96
N GLN A 146 50.39 35.55 -18.21
CA GLN A 146 49.13 35.97 -18.85
C GLN A 146 47.89 35.47 -18.10
N ASP A 147 48.04 34.40 -17.32
CA ASP A 147 46.99 33.75 -16.51
C ASP A 147 46.84 34.38 -15.10
N GLN A 148 47.59 35.45 -14.79
CA GLN A 148 47.68 36.06 -13.46
C GLN A 148 47.16 37.50 -13.46
N ILE A 149 46.34 37.83 -12.46
CA ILE A 149 45.92 39.19 -12.16
C ILE A 149 47.07 39.90 -11.44
N CYS A 150 47.46 41.06 -11.95
CA CYS A 150 48.50 41.91 -11.37
C CYS A 150 47.85 42.98 -10.47
N TYR A 151 48.26 43.02 -9.20
CA TYR A 151 47.88 44.04 -8.24
C TYR A 151 49.10 44.90 -7.88
N ASN A 152 49.00 46.23 -8.00
CA ASN A 152 50.06 47.12 -7.52
C ASN A 152 50.07 47.12 -5.98
N THR A 153 51.26 47.11 -5.37
CA THR A 153 51.45 47.21 -3.90
C THR A 153 52.47 48.32 -3.59
N ARG A 154 52.67 48.66 -2.31
CA ARG A 154 53.58 49.76 -1.93
C ARG A 154 55.05 49.38 -2.18
N GLY A 155 55.55 49.68 -3.39
CA GLY A 155 56.94 49.48 -3.81
C GLY A 155 57.22 48.21 -4.63
N SER A 156 56.18 47.48 -5.06
CA SER A 156 56.26 46.28 -5.92
C SER A 156 54.89 45.95 -6.50
N PHE A 157 54.81 45.07 -7.50
CA PHE A 157 53.58 44.37 -7.87
C PHE A 157 53.43 43.02 -7.15
N LEU A 158 52.20 42.50 -7.12
CA LEU A 158 51.81 41.17 -6.67
C LEU A 158 51.04 40.46 -7.79
N CYS A 159 51.48 39.26 -8.17
CA CYS A 159 50.77 38.40 -9.13
C CYS A 159 49.92 37.37 -8.38
N HIS A 160 48.60 37.40 -8.56
CA HIS A 160 47.68 36.38 -8.05
C HIS A 160 47.04 35.63 -9.21
N CYS A 161 46.50 34.44 -8.97
CA CYS A 161 45.69 33.75 -9.98
C CYS A 161 44.28 34.36 -10.07
N GLN A 162 43.55 34.05 -11.13
CA GLN A 162 42.11 34.34 -11.16
C GLN A 162 41.40 33.51 -10.07
N PRO A 163 40.25 33.97 -9.52
CA PRO A 163 39.43 33.16 -8.62
C PRO A 163 39.12 31.79 -9.24
N GLY A 164 39.17 30.72 -8.44
CA GLY A 164 39.06 29.34 -8.92
C GLY A 164 40.35 28.74 -9.49
N TYR A 165 41.46 29.49 -9.55
CA TYR A 165 42.76 28.97 -10.00
C TYR A 165 43.83 29.03 -8.90
N GLN A 166 44.67 28.01 -8.84
CA GLN A 166 45.80 27.90 -7.90
C GLN A 166 47.16 28.02 -8.62
N LYS A 167 48.16 28.60 -7.95
CA LYS A 167 49.50 28.75 -8.52
C LYS A 167 50.27 27.43 -8.47
N SER A 168 50.57 26.86 -9.64
CA SER A 168 51.42 25.68 -9.81
C SER A 168 52.66 26.05 -10.61
N SER A 169 53.82 26.02 -9.94
CA SER A 169 55.06 26.68 -10.42
C SER A 169 54.78 28.13 -10.82
N ASP A 170 54.99 28.55 -12.07
CA ASP A 170 54.73 29.92 -12.53
C ASP A 170 53.41 30.12 -13.28
N ARG A 171 52.60 29.07 -13.43
CA ARG A 171 51.27 29.15 -14.07
C ARG A 171 50.14 29.04 -13.07
N CYS A 172 49.00 29.59 -13.45
CA CYS A 172 47.74 29.31 -12.78
C CYS A 172 47.13 28.06 -13.42
N VAL A 173 46.88 27.05 -12.59
CA VAL A 173 46.12 25.86 -12.98
C VAL A 173 44.79 25.92 -12.29
N ASP A 174 43.79 25.37 -12.96
CA ASP A 174 42.45 25.20 -12.42
C ASP A 174 42.49 24.49 -11.05
N ARG A 175 41.72 24.97 -10.08
CA ARG A 175 41.64 24.37 -8.74
C ARG A 175 40.54 23.32 -8.76
N ASP A 176 40.89 22.08 -9.06
CA ASP A 176 39.91 20.98 -9.06
C ASP A 176 39.33 20.75 -7.64
N GLU A 177 38.18 21.36 -7.37
CA GLU A 177 37.43 21.21 -6.12
C GLU A 177 36.96 19.77 -5.89
N CYS A 178 36.78 18.98 -6.96
CA CYS A 178 36.31 17.60 -6.87
C CYS A 178 37.38 16.62 -6.35
N LEU A 179 38.66 17.02 -6.33
CA LEU A 179 39.73 16.27 -5.64
C LEU A 179 39.63 16.36 -4.11
N LEU A 180 38.84 17.30 -3.58
CA LEU A 180 38.58 17.45 -2.15
C LEU A 180 37.23 16.81 -1.80
N SER A 181 37.28 15.73 -1.02
CA SER A 181 36.08 15.09 -0.46
C SER A 181 35.19 16.12 0.25
N HIS A 182 33.88 15.97 0.10
CA HIS A 182 32.80 16.77 0.72
C HIS A 182 32.41 18.11 0.06
N TYR A 183 32.90 18.47 -1.14
CA TYR A 183 32.38 19.64 -1.86
C TYR A 183 30.93 19.46 -2.35
N CYS A 184 30.61 18.32 -2.98
CA CYS A 184 29.27 17.94 -3.41
C CYS A 184 28.75 16.72 -2.63
N MET A 185 27.43 16.60 -2.48
CA MET A 185 26.79 15.43 -1.86
C MET A 185 26.76 14.19 -2.76
N HIS A 186 26.56 14.36 -4.07
CA HIS A 186 26.54 13.28 -5.06
C HIS A 186 27.72 13.41 -6.02
N ARG A 187 27.50 13.85 -7.26
CA ARG A 187 28.57 13.99 -8.26
C ARG A 187 29.08 15.42 -8.29
N CYS A 188 30.39 15.59 -8.27
CA CYS A 188 31.06 16.86 -8.53
C CYS A 188 31.53 16.90 -9.99
N VAL A 189 31.37 18.05 -10.64
CA VAL A 189 31.92 18.30 -11.99
C VAL A 189 32.75 19.58 -11.94
N ASN A 190 34.07 19.40 -12.12
CA ASN A 190 35.02 20.50 -12.16
C ASN A 190 34.97 21.21 -13.53
N THR A 191 35.17 22.53 -13.55
CA THR A 191 35.13 23.38 -14.74
C THR A 191 36.17 24.50 -14.64
N PRO A 192 36.67 25.10 -15.74
CA PRO A 192 37.76 26.09 -15.66
C PRO A 192 37.41 27.33 -14.82
N GLY A 193 37.88 27.37 -13.57
CA GLY A 193 37.65 28.43 -12.58
C GLY A 193 36.45 28.22 -11.66
N SER A 194 35.76 27.06 -11.68
CA SER A 194 34.62 26.77 -10.80
C SER A 194 34.21 25.30 -10.83
N TYR A 195 33.18 24.92 -10.09
CA TYR A 195 32.62 23.57 -10.10
C TYR A 195 31.10 23.65 -9.97
N TYR A 196 30.41 22.59 -10.35
CA TYR A 196 29.00 22.42 -10.05
C TYR A 196 28.70 20.99 -9.58
N CYS A 197 27.64 20.85 -8.80
CA CYS A 197 27.20 19.57 -8.27
C CYS A 197 26.04 19.02 -9.12
N GLU A 198 26.16 17.77 -9.55
CA GLU A 198 25.09 17.00 -10.18
C GLU A 198 24.48 16.02 -9.18
N CYS A 199 23.16 15.94 -9.16
CA CYS A 199 22.43 14.96 -8.37
C CYS A 199 22.11 13.71 -9.18
N ASN A 200 22.12 12.55 -8.51
CA ASN A 200 21.66 11.29 -9.10
C ASN A 200 20.16 11.36 -9.45
N SER A 201 19.70 10.48 -10.36
CA SER A 201 18.27 10.31 -10.63
C SER A 201 17.46 10.11 -9.35
N GLY A 202 16.26 10.71 -9.29
CA GLY A 202 15.42 10.75 -8.08
C GLY A 202 15.80 11.87 -7.08
N TYR A 203 16.82 12.69 -7.38
CA TYR A 203 17.24 13.80 -6.53
C TYR A 203 17.36 15.12 -7.31
N GLN A 204 17.03 16.22 -6.65
CA GLN A 204 17.19 17.59 -7.15
C GLN A 204 18.21 18.36 -6.30
N LEU A 205 18.84 19.36 -6.90
CA LEU A 205 19.83 20.20 -6.22
C LEU A 205 19.13 21.15 -5.24
N ALA A 206 19.61 21.21 -3.99
CA ALA A 206 19.09 22.12 -2.97
C ALA A 206 19.52 23.57 -3.25
N SER A 207 18.87 24.53 -2.58
CA SER A 207 19.18 25.97 -2.69
C SER A 207 20.60 26.37 -2.28
N ASN A 208 21.36 25.46 -1.65
CA ASN A 208 22.78 25.65 -1.35
C ASN A 208 23.72 25.22 -2.49
N ASN A 209 23.19 24.76 -3.64
CA ASN A 209 23.92 24.24 -4.81
C ASN A 209 24.89 23.06 -4.57
N HIS A 210 24.91 22.47 -3.37
CA HIS A 210 25.88 21.43 -2.97
C HIS A 210 25.21 20.12 -2.50
N SER A 211 24.07 20.24 -1.83
CA SER A 211 23.29 19.12 -1.30
C SER A 211 22.24 18.67 -2.30
N CYS A 212 21.97 17.36 -2.33
CA CYS A 212 20.91 16.78 -3.15
C CYS A 212 19.76 16.37 -2.25
N VAL A 213 18.58 16.93 -2.47
CA VAL A 213 17.35 16.53 -1.78
C VAL A 213 16.56 15.58 -2.66
N ASP A 214 15.89 14.65 -1.99
CA ASP A 214 15.01 13.65 -2.59
C ASP A 214 13.84 14.31 -3.34
N VAL A 215 13.51 13.82 -4.54
CA VAL A 215 12.35 14.31 -5.31
C VAL A 215 11.15 13.46 -4.94
N ASN A 216 10.18 14.04 -4.22
CA ASN A 216 8.99 13.30 -3.84
C ASN A 216 8.05 13.09 -5.03
N GLU A 217 8.23 12.01 -5.80
CA GLU A 217 7.44 11.74 -7.00
C GLU A 217 5.94 11.57 -6.68
N CYS A 218 5.61 11.05 -5.49
CA CYS A 218 4.24 10.96 -4.99
C CYS A 218 3.56 12.32 -4.74
N GLN A 219 4.33 13.42 -4.66
CA GLN A 219 3.80 14.78 -4.60
C GLN A 219 3.92 15.53 -5.94
N VAL A 220 4.96 15.26 -6.73
CA VAL A 220 5.28 16.02 -7.96
C VAL A 220 4.59 15.46 -9.21
N SER A 221 4.60 14.13 -9.40
CA SER A 221 4.13 13.48 -10.64
C SER A 221 2.98 12.51 -10.44
N GLN A 222 2.74 12.05 -9.21
CA GLN A 222 1.67 11.09 -8.85
C GLN A 222 1.61 9.86 -9.80
N PRO A 223 2.72 9.11 -9.95
CA PRO A 223 2.86 8.10 -11.01
C PRO A 223 2.02 6.84 -10.79
N CYS A 224 1.58 6.56 -9.57
CA CYS A 224 0.87 5.33 -9.20
C CYS A 224 -0.64 5.44 -9.44
N GLN A 225 -1.26 4.38 -9.96
CA GLN A 225 -2.73 4.30 -10.09
C GLN A 225 -3.47 4.25 -8.74
N HIS A 226 -2.82 3.71 -7.70
CA HIS A 226 -3.40 3.55 -6.36
C HIS A 226 -2.56 4.26 -5.29
N GLN A 227 -1.83 3.53 -4.44
CA GLN A 227 -1.06 4.11 -3.34
C GLN A 227 0.38 4.33 -3.77
N CYS A 228 0.96 5.47 -3.41
CA CYS A 228 2.34 5.84 -3.74
C CYS A 228 3.14 6.04 -2.46
N TYR A 229 4.29 5.38 -2.36
CA TYR A 229 5.23 5.53 -1.26
C TYR A 229 6.57 6.04 -1.77
N ASN A 230 6.97 7.20 -1.25
CA ASN A 230 8.24 7.81 -1.61
C ASN A 230 9.41 7.15 -0.87
N LEU A 231 10.50 6.86 -1.58
CA LEU A 231 11.75 6.29 -1.07
C LEU A 231 12.92 7.18 -1.49
N MET A 232 14.10 6.98 -0.90
CA MET A 232 15.26 7.81 -1.25
C MET A 232 15.79 7.49 -2.66
N GLY A 233 15.52 8.38 -3.61
CA GLY A 233 15.90 8.31 -5.02
C GLY A 233 14.92 7.53 -5.92
N SER A 234 13.72 7.22 -5.45
CA SER A 234 12.68 6.50 -6.22
C SER A 234 11.34 6.44 -5.46
N PHE A 235 10.26 6.06 -6.12
CA PHE A 235 8.99 5.70 -5.48
C PHE A 235 8.71 4.19 -5.62
N ILE A 236 7.76 3.69 -4.83
CA ILE A 236 7.12 2.39 -5.04
C ILE A 236 5.60 2.54 -5.01
N CYS A 237 4.92 1.91 -5.97
CA CYS A 237 3.47 1.85 -6.02
C CYS A 237 2.94 0.60 -5.30
N GLN A 238 1.82 0.75 -4.61
CA GLN A 238 1.09 -0.35 -4.00
C GLN A 238 -0.38 -0.31 -4.46
N CYS A 239 -0.87 -1.47 -4.87
CA CYS A 239 -2.26 -1.63 -5.27
C CYS A 239 -3.18 -1.85 -4.06
N ASN A 240 -4.45 -1.44 -4.21
CA ASN A 240 -5.50 -1.76 -3.25
C ASN A 240 -5.77 -3.28 -3.23
N GLN A 241 -6.45 -3.76 -2.19
CA GLN A 241 -6.91 -5.15 -2.13
C GLN A 241 -7.76 -5.49 -3.37
N GLY A 242 -7.58 -6.71 -3.90
CA GLY A 242 -8.21 -7.16 -5.16
C GLY A 242 -7.42 -6.80 -6.43
N TYR A 243 -6.30 -6.07 -6.31
CA TYR A 243 -5.47 -5.67 -7.47
C TYR A 243 -4.01 -6.07 -7.29
N GLU A 244 -3.35 -6.47 -8.37
CA GLU A 244 -1.90 -6.72 -8.43
C GLU A 244 -1.16 -5.65 -9.25
N LEU A 245 0.12 -5.46 -8.96
CA LEU A 245 0.95 -4.45 -9.62
C LEU A 245 1.43 -4.96 -10.99
N ALA A 246 1.14 -4.20 -12.03
CA ALA A 246 1.47 -4.55 -13.41
C ALA A 246 3.00 -4.54 -13.66
N PRO A 247 3.49 -5.15 -14.76
CA PRO A 247 4.91 -5.17 -15.10
C PRO A 247 5.57 -3.81 -15.36
N ASP A 248 4.79 -2.73 -15.43
CA ASP A 248 5.28 -1.35 -15.50
C ASP A 248 5.61 -0.73 -14.13
N SER A 249 5.27 -1.41 -13.03
CA SER A 249 5.39 -0.98 -11.62
C SER A 249 4.58 0.26 -11.20
N VAL A 250 3.62 0.70 -12.01
CA VAL A 250 2.76 1.89 -11.75
C VAL A 250 1.26 1.62 -11.87
N SER A 251 0.86 0.77 -12.82
CA SER A 251 -0.53 0.39 -13.04
C SER A 251 -0.94 -0.76 -12.13
N CYS A 252 -2.22 -0.82 -11.77
CA CYS A 252 -2.81 -1.87 -10.96
C CYS A 252 -3.89 -2.59 -11.75
N VAL A 253 -3.67 -3.87 -12.02
CA VAL A 253 -4.63 -4.74 -12.72
C VAL A 253 -5.46 -5.53 -11.72
N ASP A 254 -6.71 -5.80 -12.11
CA ASP A 254 -7.66 -6.58 -11.34
C ASP A 254 -7.21 -8.05 -11.21
N ILE A 255 -7.30 -8.63 -10.02
CA ILE A 255 -6.96 -10.05 -9.79
C ILE A 255 -8.20 -10.89 -10.06
N ASP A 256 -8.23 -11.61 -11.20
CA ASP A 256 -9.32 -12.55 -11.48
C ASP A 256 -9.24 -13.79 -10.55
N GLU A 257 -9.89 -13.68 -9.39
CA GLU A 257 -9.92 -14.75 -8.38
C GLU A 257 -10.72 -15.97 -8.85
N CYS A 258 -11.60 -15.79 -9.84
CA CYS A 258 -12.34 -16.87 -10.49
C CYS A 258 -11.44 -17.68 -11.44
N ALA A 259 -10.49 -17.04 -12.13
CA ALA A 259 -9.47 -17.71 -12.93
C ALA A 259 -8.43 -18.45 -12.06
N PHE A 260 -8.18 -18.01 -10.82
CA PHE A 260 -7.19 -18.61 -9.93
C PHE A 260 -7.55 -20.05 -9.49
N SER A 261 -8.83 -20.35 -9.24
CA SER A 261 -9.27 -21.72 -8.92
C SER A 261 -10.77 -21.93 -9.13
N THR A 262 -11.12 -22.98 -9.89
CA THR A 262 -12.48 -23.46 -10.12
C THR A 262 -13.24 -23.82 -8.84
N TYR A 263 -12.54 -24.01 -7.72
CA TYR A 263 -13.12 -24.37 -6.42
C TYR A 263 -13.27 -23.18 -5.44
N MET A 264 -13.14 -21.92 -5.90
CA MET A 264 -13.35 -20.75 -5.02
C MET A 264 -14.80 -20.58 -4.57
N CYS A 265 -15.76 -20.91 -5.44
CA CYS A 265 -17.19 -20.90 -5.18
C CYS A 265 -17.77 -22.31 -5.37
N GLN A 266 -18.86 -22.64 -4.66
CA GLN A 266 -19.50 -23.95 -4.76
C GLN A 266 -20.27 -24.19 -6.08
N TYR A 267 -20.70 -23.12 -6.76
CA TYR A 267 -21.40 -23.18 -8.04
C TYR A 267 -20.79 -22.26 -9.10
N ALA A 268 -21.00 -20.95 -9.00
CA ALA A 268 -20.52 -19.98 -9.98
C ALA A 268 -19.78 -18.82 -9.30
N CYS A 269 -18.71 -18.37 -9.94
CA CYS A 269 -17.88 -17.24 -9.53
C CYS A 269 -18.03 -16.11 -10.55
N ILE A 270 -18.21 -14.88 -10.08
CA ILE A 270 -18.30 -13.67 -10.89
C ILE A 270 -17.19 -12.73 -10.42
N ASN A 271 -16.21 -12.47 -11.29
CA ASN A 271 -15.15 -11.50 -11.02
C ASN A 271 -15.65 -10.07 -11.28
N SER A 272 -15.16 -9.11 -10.49
CA SER A 272 -15.47 -7.68 -10.61
C SER A 272 -14.31 -6.82 -10.07
N PRO A 273 -14.16 -5.55 -10.51
CA PRO A 273 -12.95 -4.76 -10.24
C PRO A 273 -12.63 -4.55 -8.75
N GLY A 274 -11.74 -5.39 -8.19
CA GLY A 274 -11.32 -5.40 -6.79
C GLY A 274 -12.09 -6.35 -5.85
N GLU A 275 -13.08 -7.09 -6.35
CA GLU A 275 -13.79 -8.13 -5.59
C GLU A 275 -14.46 -9.19 -6.48
N TYR A 276 -14.46 -10.45 -6.05
CA TYR A 276 -15.29 -11.51 -6.62
C TYR A 276 -16.55 -11.76 -5.77
N SER A 277 -17.62 -12.21 -6.44
CA SER A 277 -18.83 -12.69 -5.79
C SER A 277 -19.16 -14.13 -6.21
N CYS A 278 -19.61 -14.94 -5.25
CA CYS A 278 -20.13 -16.27 -5.53
C CYS A 278 -21.66 -16.21 -5.70
N THR A 279 -22.19 -16.89 -6.70
CA THR A 279 -23.62 -17.03 -6.94
C THR A 279 -24.06 -18.50 -6.85
N CYS A 280 -25.32 -18.70 -6.49
CA CYS A 280 -25.96 -20.01 -6.34
C CYS A 280 -27.06 -20.19 -7.40
N PRO A 281 -27.41 -21.44 -7.74
CA PRO A 281 -28.46 -21.72 -8.69
C PRO A 281 -29.87 -21.52 -8.09
N GLU A 282 -30.89 -21.60 -8.94
CA GLU A 282 -32.29 -21.67 -8.52
C GLU A 282 -32.52 -22.83 -7.51
N GLY A 283 -33.35 -22.58 -6.49
CA GLY A 283 -33.53 -23.48 -5.34
C GLY A 283 -32.44 -23.40 -4.26
N TYR A 284 -31.38 -22.59 -4.44
CA TYR A 284 -30.29 -22.45 -3.46
C TYR A 284 -29.99 -20.98 -3.13
N GLN A 285 -29.61 -20.73 -1.88
CA GLN A 285 -29.15 -19.43 -1.38
C GLN A 285 -27.68 -19.47 -0.94
N LEU A 286 -27.00 -18.32 -0.98
CA LEU A 286 -25.61 -18.22 -0.55
C LEU A 286 -25.53 -18.23 0.99
N HIS A 287 -24.93 -19.27 1.56
CA HIS A 287 -24.69 -19.41 3.00
C HIS A 287 -23.23 -19.04 3.32
N GLY A 288 -23.04 -17.88 3.95
CA GLY A 288 -21.72 -17.26 4.06
C GLY A 288 -21.34 -16.55 2.76
N THR A 289 -20.11 -16.73 2.28
CA THR A 289 -19.58 -16.03 1.10
C THR A 289 -19.35 -16.91 -0.13
N ARG A 290 -19.34 -18.24 0.03
CA ARG A 290 -18.88 -19.18 -1.02
C ARG A 290 -19.71 -20.46 -1.18
N MET A 291 -20.54 -20.79 -0.19
CA MET A 291 -21.28 -22.05 -0.15
C MET A 291 -22.74 -21.83 -0.53
N CYS A 292 -23.32 -22.80 -1.23
CA CYS A 292 -24.73 -22.81 -1.58
C CYS A 292 -25.49 -23.76 -0.67
N GLN A 293 -26.54 -23.26 -0.04
CA GLN A 293 -27.45 -24.02 0.81
C GLN A 293 -28.81 -24.11 0.14
N ASP A 294 -29.39 -25.31 0.14
CA ASP A 294 -30.77 -25.61 -0.25
C ASP A 294 -31.76 -24.64 0.44
N ILE A 295 -32.67 -24.05 -0.34
CA ILE A 295 -33.77 -23.26 0.21
C ILE A 295 -34.86 -24.23 0.67
N ASN A 296 -35.34 -24.07 1.90
CA ASN A 296 -36.50 -24.83 2.37
C ASN A 296 -37.78 -24.10 1.97
N GLU A 297 -38.29 -24.33 0.76
CA GLU A 297 -39.49 -23.60 0.27
C GLU A 297 -40.74 -23.89 1.12
N CYS A 298 -40.78 -25.06 1.78
CA CYS A 298 -41.81 -25.41 2.75
C CYS A 298 -41.76 -24.56 4.04
N GLU A 299 -40.65 -23.87 4.33
CA GLU A 299 -40.52 -22.92 5.43
C GLU A 299 -40.56 -21.45 4.97
N THR A 300 -40.19 -21.15 3.72
CA THR A 300 -40.17 -19.76 3.20
C THR A 300 -41.49 -19.30 2.56
N GLY A 301 -42.52 -20.16 2.50
CA GLY A 301 -43.90 -19.75 2.21
C GLY A 301 -44.56 -20.37 0.98
N HIS A 302 -44.02 -21.45 0.42
CA HIS A 302 -44.68 -22.17 -0.67
C HIS A 302 -45.78 -23.10 -0.12
N GLU A 303 -47.01 -22.58 -0.06
CA GLU A 303 -48.18 -23.35 0.36
C GLU A 303 -48.60 -24.39 -0.70
N CYS A 304 -48.64 -25.65 -0.30
CA CYS A 304 -49.34 -26.72 -1.03
C CYS A 304 -50.86 -26.65 -0.79
N ARG A 305 -51.65 -27.43 -1.53
CA ARG A 305 -53.11 -27.46 -1.33
C ARG A 305 -53.47 -28.08 0.03
N GLU A 306 -54.67 -27.80 0.54
CA GLU A 306 -55.15 -28.30 1.84
C GLU A 306 -55.10 -29.83 2.00
N GLU A 307 -55.17 -30.59 0.90
CA GLU A 307 -55.09 -32.07 0.89
C GLU A 307 -53.65 -32.61 0.67
N GLU A 308 -52.64 -31.74 0.63
CA GLU A 308 -51.24 -32.05 0.29
C GLU A 308 -50.29 -31.60 1.43
N MET A 309 -49.17 -32.33 1.60
CA MET A 309 -48.03 -31.88 2.42
C MET A 309 -46.90 -31.40 1.52
N CYS A 310 -46.25 -30.31 1.91
CA CYS A 310 -45.00 -29.86 1.30
C CYS A 310 -43.84 -30.78 1.75
N TRP A 311 -42.94 -31.11 0.83
CA TRP A 311 -41.70 -31.83 1.10
C TRP A 311 -40.53 -31.23 0.30
N ASN A 312 -39.48 -30.86 1.01
CA ASN A 312 -38.27 -30.25 0.44
C ASN A 312 -37.27 -31.29 -0.06
N TYR A 313 -36.54 -30.95 -1.13
CA TYR A 313 -35.41 -31.69 -1.66
C TYR A 313 -34.34 -30.75 -2.22
N PHE A 314 -33.15 -31.28 -2.50
CA PHE A 314 -32.03 -30.49 -3.01
C PHE A 314 -32.36 -29.82 -4.35
N GLY A 315 -32.55 -28.50 -4.33
CA GLY A 315 -32.97 -27.70 -5.47
C GLY A 315 -34.47 -27.65 -5.74
N GLY A 316 -35.31 -27.80 -4.72
CA GLY A 316 -36.73 -27.46 -4.79
C GLY A 316 -37.68 -28.27 -3.88
N TYR A 317 -38.97 -28.00 -3.99
CA TYR A 317 -40.01 -28.66 -3.20
C TYR A 317 -41.02 -29.42 -4.06
N ARG A 318 -41.78 -30.31 -3.43
CA ARG A 318 -42.96 -30.94 -4.02
C ARG A 318 -44.08 -31.12 -3.01
N CYS A 319 -45.31 -30.91 -3.47
CA CYS A 319 -46.54 -31.29 -2.78
C CYS A 319 -46.86 -32.78 -3.00
N TYR A 320 -47.04 -33.55 -1.92
CA TYR A 320 -47.52 -34.94 -1.96
C TYR A 320 -48.90 -35.06 -1.27
N PRO A 321 -49.82 -35.90 -1.74
CA PRO A 321 -51.12 -36.09 -1.09
C PRO A 321 -50.97 -36.55 0.37
N LEU A 322 -51.72 -35.93 1.29
CA LEU A 322 -51.76 -36.34 2.70
C LEU A 322 -52.21 -37.79 2.87
N ASN A 323 -53.04 -38.32 1.96
CA ASN A 323 -53.43 -39.73 1.93
C ASN A 323 -52.85 -40.45 0.69
N PRO A 324 -51.67 -41.08 0.78
CA PRO A 324 -51.09 -41.86 -0.32
C PRO A 324 -51.69 -43.29 -0.44
N CYS A 325 -52.71 -43.63 0.34
CA CYS A 325 -53.29 -44.98 0.35
C CYS A 325 -54.28 -45.19 -0.82
N GLN A 326 -53.92 -46.09 -1.73
CA GLN A 326 -54.81 -46.58 -2.78
C GLN A 326 -55.65 -47.75 -2.26
N GLU A 327 -56.88 -47.92 -2.76
CA GLU A 327 -57.67 -49.13 -2.48
C GLU A 327 -56.90 -50.40 -2.87
N PRO A 328 -56.95 -51.49 -2.10
CA PRO A 328 -57.83 -51.75 -0.94
C PRO A 328 -57.21 -51.38 0.43
N TYR A 329 -56.19 -50.52 0.49
CA TYR A 329 -55.50 -50.17 1.74
C TYR A 329 -56.17 -49.01 2.48
N THR A 330 -56.25 -49.10 3.81
CA THR A 330 -56.69 -48.00 4.68
C THR A 330 -55.50 -47.31 5.38
N ARG A 331 -55.56 -45.98 5.54
CA ARG A 331 -54.54 -45.20 6.25
C ARG A 331 -54.58 -45.50 7.74
N THR A 332 -53.44 -45.84 8.34
CA THR A 332 -53.31 -46.18 9.77
C THR A 332 -52.37 -45.26 10.55
N SER A 333 -51.43 -44.62 9.84
CA SER A 333 -50.71 -43.43 10.28
C SER A 333 -50.37 -42.62 9.04
N GLU A 334 -49.80 -41.42 9.20
CA GLU A 334 -49.61 -40.42 8.15
C GLU A 334 -49.13 -41.00 6.81
N ASN A 335 -48.08 -41.83 6.89
CA ASN A 335 -47.39 -42.46 5.76
C ASN A 335 -47.50 -44.00 5.76
N ARG A 336 -48.48 -44.59 6.46
CA ARG A 336 -48.66 -46.06 6.54
C ARG A 336 -50.08 -46.49 6.20
N CYS A 337 -50.17 -47.33 5.17
CA CYS A 337 -51.39 -47.93 4.66
C CYS A 337 -51.41 -49.43 5.00
N VAL A 338 -52.54 -49.98 5.46
CA VAL A 338 -52.68 -51.39 5.87
C VAL A 338 -53.85 -52.05 5.15
N CYS A 339 -53.64 -53.28 4.68
CA CYS A 339 -54.65 -54.07 4.02
C CYS A 339 -55.36 -54.97 5.05
N GLN A 340 -56.59 -54.63 5.41
CA GLN A 340 -57.32 -55.26 6.53
C GLN A 340 -58.22 -56.44 6.11
N SER A 341 -58.66 -56.48 4.85
CA SER A 341 -59.63 -57.48 4.35
C SER A 341 -58.96 -58.79 3.93
N THR A 342 -59.13 -59.86 4.69
CA THR A 342 -58.48 -61.17 4.44
C THR A 342 -58.84 -61.82 3.10
N SER A 343 -59.97 -61.47 2.49
CA SER A 343 -60.38 -61.93 1.16
C SER A 343 -59.73 -61.13 0.02
N VAL A 344 -59.71 -59.79 0.13
CA VAL A 344 -59.21 -58.89 -0.92
C VAL A 344 -57.68 -58.77 -0.90
N CYS A 345 -57.07 -58.78 0.29
CA CYS A 345 -55.62 -58.61 0.49
C CYS A 345 -54.79 -59.85 0.15
N ARG A 346 -55.40 -60.91 -0.41
CA ARG A 346 -54.75 -62.22 -0.60
C ARG A 346 -53.66 -62.16 -1.66
N GLY A 347 -52.40 -62.13 -1.22
CA GLY A 347 -51.21 -62.04 -2.09
C GLY A 347 -50.68 -60.61 -2.26
N LEU A 348 -51.35 -59.62 -1.67
CA LEU A 348 -50.85 -58.25 -1.54
C LEU A 348 -49.98 -58.12 -0.27
N PRO A 349 -49.05 -57.15 -0.21
CA PRO A 349 -48.39 -56.77 1.05
C PRO A 349 -49.42 -56.40 2.12
N GLN A 350 -49.22 -56.84 3.37
CA GLN A 350 -50.10 -56.53 4.51
C GLN A 350 -50.07 -55.04 4.85
N SER A 351 -48.93 -54.37 4.67
CA SER A 351 -48.84 -52.92 4.78
C SER A 351 -47.90 -52.32 3.73
N VAL A 352 -48.19 -51.08 3.34
CA VAL A 352 -47.34 -50.22 2.50
C VAL A 352 -46.97 -49.00 3.33
N VAL A 353 -45.68 -48.70 3.41
CA VAL A 353 -45.14 -47.47 4.00
C VAL A 353 -44.59 -46.61 2.87
N TYR A 354 -44.91 -45.31 2.89
CA TYR A 354 -44.34 -44.33 1.97
C TYR A 354 -43.19 -43.58 2.63
N LYS A 355 -42.10 -43.38 1.90
CA LYS A 355 -40.98 -42.52 2.30
C LYS A 355 -40.44 -41.75 1.10
N TYR A 356 -39.92 -40.57 1.40
CA TYR A 356 -39.34 -39.63 0.47
C TYR A 356 -37.92 -39.30 0.96
N MET A 357 -36.95 -39.25 0.05
CA MET A 357 -35.60 -38.83 0.36
C MET A 357 -34.98 -38.09 -0.83
N SER A 358 -34.06 -37.17 -0.54
CA SER A 358 -33.28 -36.44 -1.54
C SER A 358 -31.83 -36.91 -1.55
N ILE A 359 -31.18 -36.85 -2.71
CA ILE A 359 -29.73 -36.97 -2.87
C ILE A 359 -29.23 -35.98 -3.93
N HIS A 360 -27.99 -35.53 -3.81
CA HIS A 360 -27.35 -34.69 -4.83
C HIS A 360 -27.04 -35.50 -6.10
N SER A 361 -26.94 -34.79 -7.23
CA SER A 361 -26.45 -35.33 -8.51
C SER A 361 -25.02 -35.87 -8.36
N GLU A 362 -24.68 -36.89 -9.15
CA GLU A 362 -23.35 -37.50 -9.27
C GLU A 362 -22.68 -37.91 -7.93
N ARG A 363 -23.49 -38.18 -6.90
CA ARG A 363 -23.02 -38.61 -5.57
C ARG A 363 -22.03 -39.78 -5.68
N ALA A 364 -20.87 -39.62 -5.04
CA ALA A 364 -19.81 -40.62 -5.02
C ALA A 364 -20.32 -42.01 -4.58
N ILE A 365 -19.90 -43.06 -5.31
CA ILE A 365 -20.33 -44.45 -5.15
C ILE A 365 -19.16 -45.38 -4.76
N PRO A 366 -19.43 -46.50 -4.06
CA PRO A 366 -20.72 -46.93 -3.55
C PRO A 366 -21.14 -46.15 -2.30
N ALA A 367 -22.41 -45.74 -2.23
CA ALA A 367 -22.97 -45.00 -1.09
C ALA A 367 -24.09 -45.77 -0.41
N ASP A 368 -24.01 -45.95 0.91
CA ASP A 368 -25.16 -46.31 1.73
C ASP A 368 -26.13 -45.13 1.76
N ILE A 369 -27.36 -45.31 1.26
CA ILE A 369 -28.34 -44.20 1.11
C ILE A 369 -29.60 -44.36 1.96
N PHE A 370 -30.06 -45.58 2.26
CA PHE A 370 -31.27 -45.78 3.05
C PHE A 370 -31.27 -47.12 3.80
N GLN A 371 -31.55 -47.11 5.11
CA GLN A 371 -31.68 -48.35 5.90
C GLN A 371 -33.14 -48.74 6.11
N ILE A 372 -33.53 -49.93 5.64
CA ILE A 372 -34.81 -50.57 5.99
C ILE A 372 -34.62 -51.43 7.24
N GLN A 373 -35.53 -51.31 8.21
CA GLN A 373 -35.50 -52.07 9.46
C GLN A 373 -36.90 -52.54 9.88
N ALA A 374 -36.98 -53.77 10.41
CA ALA A 374 -38.18 -54.31 11.04
C ALA A 374 -38.46 -53.60 12.37
N THR A 375 -39.64 -53.00 12.52
CA THR A 375 -40.01 -52.27 13.75
C THR A 375 -40.25 -53.20 14.94
N ASN A 376 -40.72 -54.42 14.68
CA ASN A 376 -41.14 -55.37 15.70
C ASN A 376 -40.29 -56.65 15.57
N ILE A 377 -39.56 -57.00 16.63
CA ILE A 377 -38.75 -58.22 16.69
C ILE A 377 -39.55 -59.30 17.42
N TYR A 378 -40.16 -60.21 16.66
CA TYR A 378 -40.90 -61.33 17.23
C TYR A 378 -39.99 -62.57 17.37
N PRO A 379 -40.04 -63.31 18.49
CA PRO A 379 -39.34 -64.58 18.61
C PRO A 379 -39.82 -65.55 17.53
N ASN A 380 -38.92 -66.43 17.06
CA ASN A 380 -39.20 -67.40 15.99
C ASN A 380 -39.62 -66.79 14.63
N THR A 381 -39.23 -65.54 14.36
CA THR A 381 -39.38 -64.94 13.01
C THR A 381 -38.05 -64.75 12.29
N HIS A 382 -38.08 -64.92 10.97
CA HIS A 382 -37.00 -64.56 10.06
C HIS A 382 -37.50 -63.53 9.05
N ASN A 383 -36.68 -62.48 8.84
CA ASN A 383 -36.93 -61.44 7.85
C ASN A 383 -36.01 -61.63 6.64
N THR A 384 -36.59 -61.52 5.45
CA THR A 384 -35.89 -61.48 4.17
C THR A 384 -36.22 -60.16 3.49
N PHE A 385 -35.20 -59.43 3.07
CA PHE A 385 -35.33 -58.13 2.41
C PHE A 385 -34.98 -58.28 0.92
N ARG A 386 -35.76 -57.66 0.04
CA ARG A 386 -35.46 -57.59 -1.41
C ARG A 386 -35.92 -56.27 -2.01
N ILE A 387 -35.32 -55.88 -3.13
CA ILE A 387 -35.93 -54.92 -4.05
C ILE A 387 -37.00 -55.67 -4.85
N ARG A 388 -38.18 -55.06 -5.03
CA ARG A 388 -39.34 -55.66 -5.70
C ARG A 388 -39.61 -55.04 -7.07
N ALA A 389 -39.37 -53.74 -7.23
CA ALA A 389 -39.41 -52.96 -8.46
C ALA A 389 -38.64 -51.63 -8.26
N GLY A 390 -38.35 -50.90 -9.33
CA GLY A 390 -37.68 -49.59 -9.27
C GLY A 390 -36.15 -49.70 -9.19
N ASN A 391 -35.59 -50.67 -9.91
CA ASN A 391 -34.14 -50.92 -10.03
C ASN A 391 -33.82 -51.63 -11.35
N GLU A 392 -34.58 -51.31 -12.40
CA GLU A 392 -34.56 -52.00 -13.69
C GLU A 392 -33.24 -51.77 -14.45
N GLY A 393 -32.57 -50.64 -14.21
CA GLY A 393 -31.22 -50.38 -14.73
C GLY A 393 -30.10 -50.84 -13.80
N GLY A 394 -30.39 -51.30 -12.57
CA GLY A 394 -29.40 -51.84 -11.63
C GLY A 394 -28.54 -50.77 -10.96
N GLU A 395 -29.14 -49.63 -10.60
CA GLU A 395 -28.54 -48.50 -9.89
C GLU A 395 -28.32 -48.79 -8.40
N PHE A 396 -29.13 -49.70 -7.83
CA PHE A 396 -29.18 -50.01 -6.41
C PHE A 396 -28.84 -51.48 -6.11
N PHE A 397 -28.20 -51.69 -4.96
CA PHE A 397 -27.96 -53.01 -4.38
C PHE A 397 -28.47 -53.04 -2.93
N LEU A 398 -29.17 -54.10 -2.52
CA LEU A 398 -29.70 -54.23 -1.16
C LEU A 398 -28.80 -55.14 -0.32
N ARG A 399 -27.93 -54.54 0.49
CA ARG A 399 -26.97 -55.22 1.36
C ARG A 399 -27.62 -55.56 2.70
N ARG A 400 -27.74 -56.84 3.05
CA ARG A 400 -28.24 -57.26 4.38
C ARG A 400 -27.28 -56.81 5.48
N SER A 401 -27.78 -56.04 6.44
CA SER A 401 -26.99 -55.51 7.57
C SER A 401 -27.10 -56.38 8.82
N SER A 402 -28.28 -56.99 9.05
CA SER A 402 -28.54 -57.84 10.22
C SER A 402 -29.66 -58.86 9.94
N ASN A 403 -30.24 -59.45 11.00
CA ASN A 403 -31.48 -60.25 10.91
C ASN A 403 -32.77 -59.41 10.91
N VAL A 404 -32.65 -58.11 11.16
CA VAL A 404 -33.78 -57.17 11.27
C VAL A 404 -33.61 -55.92 10.39
N SER A 405 -32.50 -55.78 9.65
CA SER A 405 -32.25 -54.62 8.79
C SER A 405 -31.40 -54.93 7.56
N ALA A 406 -31.59 -54.13 6.51
CA ALA A 406 -30.78 -54.08 5.31
C ALA A 406 -30.55 -52.63 4.87
N MET A 407 -29.45 -52.40 4.16
CA MET A 407 -29.04 -51.10 3.65
C MET A 407 -29.17 -51.08 2.13
N LEU A 408 -29.90 -50.10 1.60
CA LEU A 408 -29.93 -49.77 0.18
C LEU A 408 -28.63 -49.01 -0.14
N VAL A 409 -27.86 -49.57 -1.06
CA VAL A 409 -26.57 -49.05 -1.51
C VAL A 409 -26.73 -48.56 -2.94
N LEU A 410 -26.42 -47.29 -3.19
CA LEU A 410 -26.28 -46.75 -4.53
C LEU A 410 -24.95 -47.26 -5.12
N ILE A 411 -25.01 -47.92 -6.27
CA ILE A 411 -23.86 -48.55 -6.95
C ILE A 411 -23.61 -47.99 -8.36
N LYS A 412 -24.46 -47.09 -8.85
CA LYS A 412 -24.26 -46.29 -10.06
C LYS A 412 -24.44 -44.81 -9.75
N SER A 413 -23.70 -43.96 -10.44
CA SER A 413 -23.93 -42.52 -10.40
C SER A 413 -25.31 -42.19 -10.99
N LEU A 414 -26.00 -41.22 -10.41
CA LEU A 414 -27.29 -40.71 -10.87
C LEU A 414 -27.14 -39.23 -11.20
N VAL A 415 -27.58 -38.83 -12.39
CA VAL A 415 -27.57 -37.43 -12.82
C VAL A 415 -28.98 -36.88 -12.65
N GLY A 416 -29.11 -35.79 -11.90
CA GLY A 416 -30.38 -35.06 -11.73
C GLY A 416 -30.65 -34.03 -12.83
N PRO A 417 -31.83 -33.38 -12.83
CA PRO A 417 -32.96 -33.65 -11.95
C PRO A 417 -33.68 -34.95 -12.35
N LEU A 418 -33.87 -35.86 -11.39
CA LEU A 418 -34.44 -37.19 -11.64
C LEU A 418 -35.26 -37.68 -10.45
N GLU A 419 -36.35 -38.40 -10.71
CA GLU A 419 -37.14 -39.09 -9.70
C GLU A 419 -37.13 -40.61 -9.95
N LEU A 420 -36.92 -41.38 -8.89
CA LEU A 420 -36.96 -42.85 -8.89
C LEU A 420 -37.88 -43.33 -7.75
N ILE A 421 -38.70 -44.35 -8.01
CA ILE A 421 -39.59 -44.95 -7.00
C ILE A 421 -39.17 -46.41 -6.78
N VAL A 422 -38.46 -46.66 -5.68
CA VAL A 422 -37.91 -47.98 -5.34
C VAL A 422 -38.86 -48.69 -4.37
N ASP A 423 -39.42 -49.83 -4.80
CA ASP A 423 -40.28 -50.67 -3.96
C ASP A 423 -39.41 -51.71 -3.22
N LEU A 424 -39.14 -51.48 -1.93
CA LEU A 424 -38.41 -52.40 -1.05
C LEU A 424 -39.39 -53.29 -0.30
N GLU A 425 -39.19 -54.61 -0.32
CA GLU A 425 -40.08 -55.58 0.32
C GLU A 425 -39.38 -56.31 1.47
N MET A 426 -39.97 -56.24 2.66
CA MET A 426 -39.63 -57.08 3.81
C MET A 426 -40.64 -58.23 3.91
N ILE A 427 -40.17 -59.46 3.72
CA ILE A 427 -40.96 -60.68 3.92
C ILE A 427 -40.61 -61.24 5.30
N THR A 428 -41.60 -61.33 6.19
CA THR A 428 -41.46 -61.93 7.52
C THR A 428 -42.11 -63.31 7.52
N TYR A 429 -41.34 -64.32 7.95
CA TYR A 429 -41.78 -65.70 8.08
C TYR A 429 -41.68 -66.15 9.54
N HIS A 430 -42.77 -66.64 10.11
CA HIS A 430 -42.83 -67.16 11.48
C HIS A 430 -42.73 -68.69 11.46
N THR A 431 -41.65 -69.24 12.01
CA THR A 431 -41.27 -70.65 11.82
C THR A 431 -42.25 -71.64 12.43
N VAL A 432 -42.80 -71.33 13.62
CA VAL A 432 -43.73 -72.22 14.34
C VAL A 432 -45.12 -72.30 13.70
N THR A 433 -45.67 -71.19 13.23
CA THR A 433 -47.04 -71.09 12.70
C THR A 433 -47.12 -71.24 11.18
N ASN A 434 -45.98 -71.34 10.49
CA ASN A 434 -45.86 -71.29 9.03
C ASN A 434 -46.54 -70.02 8.43
N TYR A 435 -46.64 -68.95 9.23
CA TYR A 435 -47.27 -67.70 8.81
C TYR A 435 -46.25 -66.84 8.05
N ARG A 436 -46.61 -66.45 6.82
CA ARG A 436 -45.83 -65.54 5.98
C ARG A 436 -46.61 -64.25 5.77
N THR A 437 -45.96 -63.12 6.03
CA THR A 437 -46.45 -61.79 5.65
C THR A 437 -45.39 -61.02 4.86
N SER A 438 -45.82 -59.94 4.22
CA SER A 438 -44.99 -59.02 3.45
C SER A 438 -45.37 -57.59 3.83
N SER A 439 -44.38 -56.73 4.04
CA SER A 439 -44.56 -55.28 4.13
C SER A 439 -43.70 -54.60 3.10
N LEU A 440 -44.32 -53.67 2.37
CA LEU A 440 -43.70 -52.89 1.31
C LEU A 440 -43.31 -51.52 1.87
N LEU A 441 -42.13 -51.05 1.49
CA LEU A 441 -41.68 -49.68 1.65
C LEU A 441 -41.50 -49.10 0.25
N ARG A 442 -42.36 -48.16 -0.12
CA ARG A 442 -42.22 -47.37 -1.34
C ARG A 442 -41.37 -46.16 -1.03
N LEU A 443 -40.15 -46.15 -1.56
CA LEU A 443 -39.16 -45.09 -1.36
C LEU A 443 -39.05 -44.25 -2.64
N THR A 444 -39.60 -43.05 -2.62
CA THR A 444 -39.33 -42.04 -3.65
C THR A 444 -37.99 -41.38 -3.35
N ILE A 445 -37.08 -41.44 -4.32
CA ILE A 445 -35.76 -40.83 -4.29
C ILE A 445 -35.75 -39.71 -5.34
N VAL A 446 -35.57 -38.47 -4.90
CA VAL A 446 -35.37 -37.32 -5.79
C VAL A 446 -33.89 -36.99 -5.84
N VAL A 447 -33.33 -37.01 -7.04
CA VAL A 447 -31.95 -36.59 -7.33
C VAL A 447 -32.00 -35.11 -7.71
N GLY A 448 -31.42 -34.27 -6.87
CA GLY A 448 -31.29 -32.83 -7.12
C GLY A 448 -30.45 -32.55 -8.37
N PRO A 449 -30.64 -31.40 -9.04
CA PRO A 449 -29.93 -31.08 -10.28
C PRO A 449 -28.41 -30.87 -10.09
N TYR A 450 -27.96 -30.46 -8.91
CA TYR A 450 -26.56 -30.14 -8.61
C TYR A 450 -25.89 -31.19 -7.72
N THR A 451 -24.55 -31.17 -7.69
CA THR A 451 -23.72 -32.17 -7.01
C THR A 451 -23.47 -31.89 -5.52
N PHE A 452 -24.14 -30.88 -4.97
CA PHE A 452 -23.91 -30.28 -3.66
C PHE A 452 -25.20 -29.88 -2.93
#